data_AF-A0A9E5B5V9-F1
#
_entry.id   AF-A0A9E5B5V9-F1
#
_cell.length_a   1.000
_cell.length_b   1.000
_cell.length_c   1.000
_cell.angle_alpha   90.00
_cell.angle_beta   90.00
_cell.angle_gamma   90.00
#
_symmetry.space_group_name_H-M   'P 1'
#
loop_
_entity.id
_entity.type
_entity.pdbx_description
1 polymer ?
#
loop_
_entity_poly.entity_id
_entity_poly.type
_entity_poly.pdbx_seq_one_letter_code
_entity_poly.pdbx_strand_id
1 'polypeptide(L)'
;MVRASYQVLTTTSAGGGYHEYFMGDEGALKLSENPKYTKLYREARAPEWDQWVAKGIVASPLSGEGAPAAVKPWEKVGVKKLAGPSKSAGVDVRETAALSAWDIPVTLDKAIHQPHLENFVDAVRKGTPLSCPGESAFATAVTVLKINEAIAAQKTLRFKPEDFIA
;
A
#
# COMPACT_ATOMS: atom_id res chain seq x y z
N MET A 1 2.16 6.56 15.99
CA MET A 1 3.47 6.49 15.32
C MET A 1 3.33 5.51 14.17
N VAL A 2 3.70 5.90 12.94
CA VAL A 2 3.62 5.04 11.76
C VAL A 2 5.05 4.64 11.37
N ARG A 3 5.27 3.36 11.06
CA ARG A 3 6.52 2.86 10.49
C ARG A 3 6.28 2.51 9.03
N ALA A 4 7.16 2.96 8.15
CA ALA A 4 7.13 2.62 6.73
C ALA A 4 8.35 1.78 6.37
N SER A 5 8.13 0.73 5.58
CA SER A 5 9.19 -0.06 4.96
C SER A 5 8.90 -0.21 3.48
N TYR A 6 9.89 0.02 2.63
CA TYR A 6 9.81 -0.29 1.21
C TYR A 6 10.64 -1.53 0.90
N GLN A 7 10.06 -2.46 0.15
CA GLN A 7 10.74 -3.69 -0.23
C GLN A 7 10.53 -3.99 -1.72
N VAL A 8 11.65 -4.08 -2.44
CA VAL A 8 11.68 -4.46 -3.85
C VAL A 8 12.49 -5.74 -3.98
N LEU A 9 11.79 -6.84 -4.26
CA LEU A 9 12.38 -8.13 -4.53
C LEU A 9 12.05 -8.52 -5.98
N THR A 10 12.93 -8.18 -6.93
CA THR A 10 12.69 -8.42 -8.36
C THR A 10 12.91 -9.87 -8.78
N THR A 11 13.58 -10.69 -7.97
CA THR A 11 13.99 -12.06 -8.31
C THR A 11 13.33 -13.14 -7.44
N THR A 12 12.42 -12.76 -6.53
CA THR A 12 11.66 -13.74 -5.74
C THR A 12 10.19 -13.34 -5.66
N SER A 13 9.32 -14.32 -5.82
CA SER A 13 7.87 -14.17 -5.64
C SER A 13 7.47 -14.18 -4.16
N ALA A 14 8.35 -14.67 -3.28
CA ALA A 14 8.09 -14.73 -1.84
C ALA A 14 7.98 -13.31 -1.25
N GLY A 15 6.91 -13.06 -0.48
CA GLY A 15 6.62 -11.75 0.10
C GLY A 15 5.66 -10.86 -0.71
N GLY A 16 5.25 -11.28 -1.91
CA GLY A 16 4.24 -10.58 -2.71
C GLY A 16 4.80 -9.44 -3.58
N GLY A 17 6.04 -9.57 -4.04
CA GLY A 17 6.63 -8.67 -5.04
C GLY A 17 6.96 -7.27 -4.53
N TYR A 18 6.88 -6.28 -5.42
CA TYR A 18 7.18 -4.87 -5.16
C TYR A 18 6.02 -4.16 -4.45
N HIS A 19 6.25 -3.72 -3.22
CA HIS A 19 5.25 -2.98 -2.45
C HIS A 19 5.89 -2.12 -1.37
N GLU A 20 5.18 -1.06 -0.99
CA GLU A 20 5.41 -0.31 0.23
C GLU A 20 4.48 -0.82 1.32
N TYR A 21 4.98 -0.89 2.55
CA TYR A 21 4.16 -1.26 3.69
C TYR A 21 4.23 -0.20 4.78
N PHE A 22 3.08 0.44 5.03
CA PHE A 22 2.89 1.45 6.07
C PHE A 22 2.15 0.81 7.23
N MET A 23 2.81 0.65 8.37
CA MET A 23 2.27 0.03 9.55
C MET A 23 2.02 1.11 10.60
N GLY A 24 0.75 1.43 10.78
CA GLY A 24 0.25 2.24 11.87
C GLY A 24 -0.07 1.40 13.08
N ASP A 25 -0.71 2.02 14.05
CA ASP A 25 -1.06 1.39 15.30
C ASP A 25 -2.49 0.81 15.25
N GLU A 26 -3.39 1.43 14.49
CA GLU A 26 -4.78 0.96 14.25
C GLU A 26 -4.99 0.28 12.89
N GLY A 27 -3.94 0.19 12.08
CA GLY A 27 -4.00 -0.51 10.80
C GLY A 27 -2.72 -0.40 9.99
N ALA A 28 -2.68 -1.15 8.91
CA ALA A 28 -1.58 -1.15 7.96
C ALA A 28 -2.08 -1.00 6.51
N LEU A 29 -1.29 -0.33 5.68
CA LEU A 29 -1.52 -0.17 4.24
C LEU A 29 -0.36 -0.80 3.48
N LYS A 30 -0.64 -1.90 2.79
CA LYS A 30 0.23 -2.47 1.78
C LYS A 30 -0.15 -1.89 0.43
N LEU A 31 0.78 -1.22 -0.25
CA LEU A 31 0.54 -0.55 -1.52
C LEU A 31 1.50 -1.05 -2.60
N SER A 32 0.97 -1.39 -3.77
CA SER A 32 1.72 -1.82 -4.94
C SER A 32 1.12 -1.19 -6.20
N GLU A 33 1.94 -1.00 -7.24
CA GLU A 33 1.44 -0.62 -8.58
C GLU A 33 0.50 -1.69 -9.15
N ASN A 34 0.61 -2.93 -8.69
CA ASN A 34 -0.36 -3.97 -9.00
C ASN A 34 -1.46 -3.99 -7.92
N PRO A 35 -2.71 -3.62 -8.25
CA PRO A 35 -3.80 -3.52 -7.28
C PRO A 35 -4.10 -4.86 -6.57
N LYS A 36 -3.72 -6.01 -7.15
CA LYS A 36 -3.86 -7.32 -6.51
C LYS A 36 -3.05 -7.46 -5.21
N TYR A 37 -1.96 -6.70 -5.08
CA TYR A 37 -1.09 -6.72 -3.90
C TYR A 37 -1.36 -5.55 -2.96
N THR A 38 -2.29 -4.65 -3.32
CA THR A 38 -2.69 -3.53 -2.49
C THR A 38 -3.81 -3.96 -1.55
N LYS A 39 -3.57 -3.84 -0.25
CA LYS A 39 -4.52 -4.22 0.81
C LYS A 39 -4.38 -3.30 2.01
N LEU A 40 -5.51 -3.05 2.67
CA LEU A 40 -5.61 -2.37 3.94
C LEU A 40 -5.95 -3.38 5.02
N TYR A 41 -5.28 -3.32 6.17
CA TYR A 41 -5.49 -4.24 7.28
C TYR A 41 -5.89 -3.45 8.51
N ARG A 42 -7.07 -3.75 9.07
CA ARG A 42 -7.56 -3.14 10.31
C ARG A 42 -7.07 -3.96 11.50
N GLU A 43 -6.48 -3.29 12.49
CA GLU A 43 -6.11 -3.95 13.75
C GLU A 43 -7.35 -4.27 14.58
N ALA A 44 -7.35 -5.40 15.28
CA ALA A 44 -8.51 -5.85 16.06
C ALA A 44 -8.95 -4.81 17.12
N ARG A 45 -7.98 -4.06 17.68
CA ARG A 45 -8.22 -3.01 18.68
C ARG A 45 -8.73 -1.69 18.10
N ALA A 46 -8.67 -1.50 16.79
CA ALA A 46 -9.08 -0.26 16.14
C ALA A 46 -10.62 -0.14 16.15
N PRO A 47 -11.16 1.09 16.02
CA PRO A 47 -12.57 1.29 15.71
C PRO A 47 -12.97 0.63 14.38
N GLU A 48 -14.25 0.29 14.23
CA GLU A 48 -14.77 -0.23 12.96
C GLU A 48 -14.62 0.79 11.82
N TRP A 49 -14.34 0.28 10.62
CA TRP A 49 -14.07 1.11 9.44
C TRP A 49 -15.32 1.41 8.60
N ASP A 50 -16.54 1.08 9.06
CA ASP A 50 -17.79 1.36 8.36
C ASP A 50 -17.93 2.84 7.94
N GLN A 51 -17.43 3.77 8.76
CA GLN A 51 -17.43 5.21 8.44
C GLN A 51 -16.58 5.54 7.20
N TRP A 52 -15.49 4.81 6.97
CA TRP A 52 -14.59 4.99 5.83
C TRP A 52 -15.13 4.32 4.58
N VAL A 53 -15.88 3.22 4.76
CA VAL A 53 -16.67 2.59 3.69
C VAL A 53 -17.77 3.53 3.22
N ALA A 54 -18.51 4.14 4.16
CA ALA A 54 -19.56 5.11 3.84
C ALA A 54 -19.03 6.34 3.08
N LYS A 55 -17.77 6.72 3.33
CA LYS A 55 -17.07 7.79 2.62
C LYS A 55 -16.44 7.35 1.29
N GLY A 56 -16.51 6.07 0.94
CA GLY A 56 -15.90 5.53 -0.28
C GLY A 56 -14.36 5.55 -0.27
N ILE A 57 -13.73 5.57 0.91
CA ILE A 57 -12.27 5.55 1.07
C ILE A 57 -11.75 4.11 1.10
N VAL A 58 -12.54 3.21 1.69
CA VAL A 58 -12.22 1.79 1.87
C VAL A 58 -13.38 0.96 1.35
N ALA A 59 -13.12 -0.20 0.78
CA ALA A 59 -14.14 -1.15 0.36
C ALA A 59 -14.02 -2.46 1.14
N SER A 60 -15.14 -3.08 1.47
CA SER A 60 -15.14 -4.45 1.96
C SER A 60 -14.60 -5.39 0.86
N PRO A 61 -13.74 -6.36 1.20
CA PRO A 61 -13.15 -7.23 0.21
C PRO A 61 -14.22 -8.11 -0.45
N LEU A 62 -14.30 -8.05 -1.77
CA LEU A 62 -15.23 -8.86 -2.55
C LEU A 62 -14.65 -10.24 -2.89
N SER A 63 -13.33 -10.39 -2.83
CA SER A 63 -12.62 -11.66 -3.08
C SER A 63 -11.22 -11.64 -2.43
N GLY A 64 -10.65 -12.84 -2.21
CA GLY A 64 -9.32 -12.99 -1.61
C GLY A 64 -9.31 -12.86 -0.08
N GLU A 65 -8.20 -12.39 0.47
CA GLU A 65 -8.01 -12.21 1.91
C GLU A 65 -9.07 -11.25 2.50
N GLY A 66 -9.72 -11.66 3.59
CA GLY A 66 -10.78 -10.91 4.27
C GLY A 66 -12.17 -11.01 3.65
N ALA A 67 -12.32 -11.59 2.45
CA ALA A 67 -13.63 -11.76 1.83
C ALA A 67 -14.48 -12.77 2.61
N PRO A 68 -15.79 -12.52 2.78
CA PRO A 68 -16.68 -13.52 3.37
C PRO A 68 -16.64 -14.81 2.55
N ALA A 69 -16.71 -15.95 3.23
CA ALA A 69 -16.70 -17.26 2.58
C ALA A 69 -17.74 -17.28 1.43
N ALA A 70 -17.34 -17.86 0.29
CA ALA A 70 -18.21 -17.96 -0.88
C ALA A 70 -19.57 -18.55 -0.46
N VAL A 71 -20.61 -17.72 -0.52
CA VAL A 71 -21.97 -18.15 -0.23
C VAL A 71 -22.41 -19.11 -1.33
N LYS A 72 -23.21 -20.12 -0.96
CA LYS A 72 -23.68 -21.10 -1.95
C LYS A 72 -24.51 -20.37 -3.02
N PRO A 73 -24.60 -20.87 -4.27
CA PRO A 73 -25.26 -20.17 -5.37
C PRO A 73 -26.72 -19.72 -5.11
N TRP A 74 -27.39 -20.34 -4.14
CA TRP A 74 -28.76 -20.02 -3.72
C TRP A 74 -28.84 -19.04 -2.53
N GLU A 75 -27.72 -18.65 -1.94
CA GLU A 75 -27.63 -17.64 -0.88
C GLU A 75 -27.31 -16.27 -1.51
N LYS A 76 -28.09 -15.24 -1.16
CA LYS A 76 -27.91 -13.89 -1.70
C LYS A 76 -26.64 -13.25 -1.12
N VAL A 77 -25.68 -12.90 -1.98
CA VAL A 77 -24.50 -12.10 -1.64
C VAL A 77 -24.97 -10.75 -1.08
N GLY A 78 -24.46 -10.36 0.09
CA GLY A 78 -24.77 -9.05 0.70
C GLY A 78 -25.96 -9.01 1.68
N VAL A 79 -26.61 -10.14 1.97
CA VAL A 79 -27.54 -10.19 3.12
C VAL A 79 -26.72 -10.19 4.41
N LYS A 80 -26.58 -9.03 5.06
CA LYS A 80 -26.18 -8.96 6.47
C LYS A 80 -27.19 -9.80 7.25
N LYS A 81 -26.86 -11.05 7.60
CA LYS A 81 -27.47 -11.65 8.79
C LYS A 81 -27.23 -10.63 9.90
N LEU A 82 -28.24 -10.33 10.72
CA LEU A 82 -28.06 -9.66 12.01
C LEU A 82 -27.20 -10.59 12.89
N ALA A 83 -25.93 -10.71 12.56
CA ALA A 83 -24.93 -11.22 13.46
C ALA A 83 -24.59 -10.00 14.32
N GLY A 84 -24.97 -10.09 15.60
CA GLY A 84 -24.31 -9.32 16.64
C GLY A 84 -22.78 -9.48 16.57
N PRO A 85 -22.03 -8.72 17.38
CA PRO A 85 -20.59 -8.55 17.25
C PRO A 85 -19.93 -9.87 16.91
N SER A 86 -19.20 -9.90 15.79
CA SER A 86 -18.47 -11.06 15.30
C SER A 86 -17.83 -11.72 16.51
N LYS A 87 -18.34 -12.89 16.92
CA LYS A 87 -17.65 -13.68 17.94
C LYS A 87 -16.30 -13.95 17.30
N SER A 88 -15.26 -13.32 17.83
CA SER A 88 -13.88 -13.70 17.57
C SER A 88 -13.86 -15.22 17.68
N ALA A 89 -13.72 -15.91 16.55
CA ALA A 89 -13.40 -17.33 16.58
C ALA A 89 -12.23 -17.44 17.55
N GLY A 90 -12.36 -18.25 18.60
CA GLY A 90 -11.36 -18.31 19.66
C GLY A 90 -10.01 -18.59 19.03
N VAL A 91 -9.18 -17.55 18.94
CA VAL A 91 -7.85 -17.64 18.34
C VAL A 91 -7.01 -18.33 19.39
N ASP A 92 -6.45 -19.50 19.05
CA ASP A 92 -5.48 -20.16 19.91
C ASP A 92 -4.32 -19.18 20.16
N VAL A 93 -3.79 -19.12 21.38
CA VAL A 93 -2.70 -18.19 21.73
C VAL A 93 -1.44 -18.40 20.88
N ARG A 94 -1.31 -19.57 20.24
CA ARG A 94 -0.22 -19.91 19.31
C ARG A 94 -0.51 -19.48 17.87
N GLU A 95 -1.69 -18.98 17.59
CA GLU A 95 -2.14 -18.55 16.27
C GLU A 95 -2.27 -17.03 16.19
N THR A 96 -1.96 -16.50 15.02
CA THR A 96 -2.25 -15.09 14.71
C THR A 96 -3.67 -15.02 14.17
N ALA A 97 -4.48 -14.11 14.71
CA ALA A 97 -5.83 -13.87 14.23
C ALA A 97 -5.82 -13.55 12.72
N ALA A 98 -6.82 -14.01 11.98
CA ALA A 98 -6.97 -13.65 10.58
C ALA A 98 -7.07 -12.13 10.42
N LEU A 99 -6.30 -11.57 9.48
CA LEU A 99 -6.26 -10.13 9.26
C LEU A 99 -7.63 -9.64 8.76
N SER A 100 -8.11 -8.53 9.34
CA SER A 100 -9.27 -7.81 8.80
C SER A 100 -8.83 -7.04 7.57
N ALA A 101 -8.82 -7.69 6.42
CA ALA A 101 -8.38 -7.12 5.15
C ALA A 101 -9.50 -6.34 4.45
N TRP A 102 -9.12 -5.26 3.78
CA TRP A 102 -9.99 -4.33 3.05
C TRP A 102 -9.33 -3.88 1.75
N ASP A 103 -10.13 -3.39 0.81
CA ASP A 103 -9.70 -2.93 -0.52
C ASP A 103 -9.68 -1.40 -0.64
N ILE A 104 -8.84 -0.88 -1.54
CA ILE A 104 -8.94 0.51 -2.02
C ILE A 104 -9.93 0.51 -3.19
N PRO A 105 -11.02 1.31 -3.15
CA PRO A 105 -12.10 1.28 -4.14
C PRO A 105 -11.74 1.92 -5.49
N VAL A 106 -10.46 2.19 -5.72
CA VAL A 106 -9.93 2.75 -6.97
C VAL A 106 -8.86 1.81 -7.49
N THR A 107 -9.00 1.44 -8.75
CA THR A 107 -8.03 0.61 -9.47
C THR A 107 -7.65 1.30 -10.75
N LEU A 108 -6.37 1.22 -11.12
CA LEU A 108 -5.91 1.61 -12.44
C LEU A 108 -6.49 0.64 -13.49
N ASP A 109 -7.19 1.19 -14.48
CA ASP A 109 -7.82 0.47 -15.59
C ASP A 109 -6.88 0.28 -16.80
N LYS A 110 -5.63 0.73 -16.68
CA LYS A 110 -4.57 0.66 -17.71
C LYS A 110 -3.46 -0.30 -17.30
N ALA A 111 -2.60 -0.65 -18.26
CA ALA A 111 -1.35 -1.32 -17.92
C ALA A 111 -0.52 -0.44 -16.97
N ILE A 112 0.12 -1.06 -15.97
CA ILE A 112 0.75 -0.35 -14.83
C ILE A 112 1.72 0.77 -15.24
N HIS A 113 2.47 0.60 -16.32
CA HIS A 113 3.43 1.60 -16.80
C HIS A 113 2.85 2.61 -17.81
N GLN A 114 1.64 2.37 -18.32
CA GLN A 114 1.04 3.21 -19.35
C GLN A 114 0.89 4.69 -18.93
N PRO A 115 0.47 5.03 -17.70
CA PRO A 115 0.39 6.43 -17.27
C PRO A 115 1.74 7.17 -17.35
N HIS A 116 2.85 6.50 -17.04
CA HIS A 116 4.19 7.09 -17.15
C HIS A 116 4.56 7.39 -18.60
N LEU A 117 4.24 6.48 -19.52
CA LEU A 117 4.48 6.67 -20.96
C LEU A 117 3.60 7.77 -21.54
N GLU A 118 2.32 7.82 -21.17
CA GLU A 118 1.40 8.90 -21.57
C GLU A 118 1.90 10.26 -21.09
N ASN A 119 2.32 10.37 -19.82
CA ASN A 119 2.91 11.61 -19.29
C ASN A 119 4.19 12.01 -20.00
N PHE A 120 5.09 11.05 -20.28
CA PHE A 120 6.32 11.31 -21.04
C PHE A 120 6.03 11.86 -22.44
N VAL A 121 5.14 11.20 -23.19
CA VAL A 121 4.79 11.63 -24.56
C VAL A 121 4.10 12.99 -24.56
N ASP A 122 3.21 13.24 -23.60
CA ASP A 122 2.53 14.53 -23.46
C ASP A 122 3.49 15.64 -23.03
N ALA A 123 4.49 15.36 -22.20
CA ALA A 123 5.53 16.32 -21.88
C ALA A 123 6.32 16.74 -23.13
N VAL A 124 6.72 15.77 -23.97
CA VAL A 124 7.46 16.03 -25.21
C VAL A 124 6.60 16.79 -26.23
N ARG A 125 5.34 16.40 -26.40
CA ARG A 125 4.49 16.91 -27.51
C ARG A 125 3.69 18.15 -27.15
N LYS A 126 3.25 18.26 -25.90
CA LYS A 126 2.29 19.28 -25.44
C LYS A 126 2.87 20.19 -24.38
N GLY A 127 4.08 19.92 -23.87
CA GLY A 127 4.68 20.67 -22.77
C GLY A 127 3.99 20.42 -21.42
N THR A 128 3.25 19.32 -21.27
CA THR A 128 2.68 18.93 -19.97
C THR A 128 3.80 18.70 -18.96
N PRO A 129 3.69 19.21 -17.72
CA PRO A 129 4.69 18.93 -16.68
C PRO A 129 4.86 17.41 -16.44
N LEU A 130 6.10 16.97 -16.26
CA LEU A 130 6.39 15.59 -15.86
C LEU A 130 5.87 15.32 -14.44
N SER A 131 5.19 14.20 -14.26
CA SER A 131 4.74 13.75 -12.93
C SER A 131 5.90 13.35 -12.03
N CYS A 132 7.04 12.94 -12.62
CA CYS A 132 8.29 12.64 -11.93
C CYS A 132 9.44 13.38 -12.64
N PRO A 133 9.67 14.67 -12.32
CA PRO A 133 10.68 15.48 -12.99
C PRO A 133 12.09 15.17 -12.45
N GLY A 134 13.10 15.58 -13.21
CA GLY A 134 14.51 15.29 -12.91
C GLY A 134 14.97 15.89 -11.58
N GLU A 135 14.42 17.04 -11.20
CA GLU A 135 14.71 17.73 -9.95
C GLU A 135 14.28 16.90 -8.72
N SER A 136 13.12 16.25 -8.79
CA SER A 136 12.66 15.32 -7.75
C SER A 136 13.52 14.05 -7.70
N ALA A 137 13.92 13.54 -8.87
CA ALA A 137 14.81 12.39 -8.97
C ALA A 137 16.22 12.70 -8.42
N PHE A 138 16.72 13.92 -8.65
CA PHE A 138 18.02 14.37 -8.18
C PHE A 138 18.13 14.33 -6.66
N ALA A 139 17.16 14.91 -5.95
CA ALA A 139 17.15 14.90 -4.48
C ALA A 139 17.12 13.47 -3.91
N THR A 140 16.38 12.57 -4.56
CA THR A 140 16.36 11.15 -4.22
C THR A 140 17.74 10.51 -4.44
N ALA A 141 18.36 10.74 -5.60
CA ALA A 141 19.67 10.19 -5.95
C ALA A 141 20.77 10.66 -4.99
N VAL A 142 20.81 11.95 -4.66
CA VAL A 142 21.72 12.51 -3.64
C VAL A 142 21.56 11.77 -2.32
N THR A 143 20.32 11.59 -1.88
CA THR A 143 20.01 10.94 -0.60
C THR A 143 20.49 9.48 -0.58
N VAL A 144 20.18 8.71 -1.63
CA VAL A 144 20.56 7.30 -1.75
C VAL A 144 22.07 7.15 -1.83
N LEU A 145 22.75 7.95 -2.64
CA LEU A 145 24.20 7.85 -2.82
C LEU A 145 24.98 8.29 -1.56
N LYS A 146 24.44 9.22 -0.76
CA LYS A 146 25.04 9.64 0.52
C LYS A 146 25.12 8.51 1.55
N ILE A 147 24.31 7.44 1.40
CA ILE A 147 24.39 6.24 2.24
C ILE A 147 25.79 5.61 2.16
N ASN A 148 26.41 5.61 0.98
CA ASN A 148 27.74 5.04 0.80
C ASN A 148 28.79 5.80 1.62
N GLU A 149 28.71 7.14 1.66
CA GLU A 149 29.56 7.98 2.49
C GLU A 149 29.31 7.72 3.99
N ALA A 150 28.05 7.60 4.40
CA ALA A 150 27.68 7.34 5.79
C ALA A 150 28.21 5.99 6.28
N ILE A 151 28.12 4.95 5.44
CA ILE A 151 28.67 3.62 5.70
C ILE A 151 30.19 3.69 5.82
N ALA A 152 30.87 4.29 4.84
CA ALA A 152 32.33 4.40 4.85
C ALA A 152 32.84 5.18 6.07
N ALA A 153 32.13 6.22 6.50
CA ALA A 153 32.47 7.02 7.67
C ALA A 153 31.93 6.45 9.01
N GLN A 154 31.14 5.37 8.97
CA GLN A 154 30.47 4.74 10.12
C GLN A 154 29.74 5.74 11.03
N LYS A 155 29.07 6.74 10.45
CA LYS A 155 28.40 7.80 11.23
C LYS A 155 27.15 8.31 10.54
N THR A 156 26.25 8.90 11.32
CA THR A 156 25.12 9.68 10.79
C THR A 156 25.64 10.92 10.08
N LEU A 157 25.21 11.13 8.83
CA LEU A 157 25.43 12.35 8.08
C LEU A 157 24.17 13.23 8.13
N ARG A 158 24.35 14.55 8.14
CA ARG A 158 23.26 15.52 8.06
C ARG A 158 23.33 16.21 6.72
N PHE A 159 22.21 16.19 5.99
CA PHE A 159 22.08 16.96 4.77
C PHE A 159 22.06 18.46 5.06
N LYS A 160 22.63 19.22 4.13
CA LYS A 160 22.49 20.67 4.05
C LYS A 160 21.64 21.02 2.83
N PRO A 161 21.00 22.20 2.79
CA PRO A 161 20.24 22.63 1.61
C PRO A 161 21.09 22.61 0.33
N GLU A 162 22.38 22.91 0.44
CA GLU A 162 23.31 22.93 -0.70
C GLU A 162 23.56 21.55 -1.31
N ASP A 163 23.33 20.45 -0.58
CA ASP A 163 23.48 19.09 -1.10
C ASP A 163 22.45 18.80 -2.20
N PHE A 164 21.36 19.58 -2.27
CA PHE A 164 20.24 19.40 -3.20
C PHE A 164 20.20 20.43 -4.34
N ILE A 165 21.29 21.17 -4.55
CA ILE A 165 21.45 22.09 -5.67
C ILE A 165 22.27 21.38 -6.75
N ALA A 166 21.70 21.29 -7.97
CA ALA A 166 22.34 20.66 -9.13
C ALA A 166 23.36 21.57 -9.82
#